data_AF-A0A4V3XDA3-F1
#
_entry.id   AF-A0A4V3XDA3-F1
#
_cell.length_a   1.000
_cell.length_b   1.000
_cell.length_c   1.000
_cell.angle_alpha   90.00
_cell.angle_beta   90.00
_cell.angle_gamma   90.00
#
_symmetry.space_group_name_H-M   'P 1'
#
loop_
_entity.id
_entity.type
_entity.pdbx_description
1 polymer ?
#
loop_
_entity_poly.entity_id
_entity_poly.type
_entity_poly.pdbx_seq_one_letter_code
_entity_poly.pdbx_strand_id
1 'polypeptide(L)' 'MAAQLVAEHGRLESVGYALPNRHYVPVDMKYVGIENMTPAKAEVFCPLAAPSGLISATVARNRNRKQ' A
#
# COMPACT_ATOMS: atom_id res chain seq x y z
N MET A 1 -1.27 -7.66 8.38
CA MET A 1 0.10 -7.28 8.79
C MET A 1 0.16 -6.82 10.24
N ALA A 2 -0.15 -5.57 10.60
CA ALA A 2 0.02 -5.08 11.99
C ALA A 2 -0.76 -5.89 13.05
N ALA A 3 -2.01 -6.26 12.75
CA ALA A 3 -2.83 -7.09 13.62
C ALA A 3 -2.26 -8.51 13.81
N GLN A 4 -1.66 -9.10 12.78
CA GLN A 4 -1.04 -10.43 12.87
C GLN A 4 0.20 -10.38 13.78
N LEU A 5 1.05 -9.37 13.62
CA LEU A 5 2.23 -9.18 14.48
C LEU A 5 1.86 -9.05 15.96
N VAL A 6 0.85 -8.23 16.26
CA VAL A 6 0.36 -8.06 17.64
C VAL A 6 -0.23 -9.38 18.16
N ALA A 7 -0.89 -10.19 17.34
CA ALA A 7 -1.45 -11.47 17.75
C ALA A 7 -0.38 -12.55 18.02
N GLU A 8 0.59 -12.68 17.13
CA GLU A 8 1.63 -13.73 17.19
C GLU A 8 2.70 -13.45 18.25
N HIS A 9 3.02 -12.18 18.52
CA HIS A 9 4.08 -11.80 19.45
C HIS A 9 3.49 -11.19 20.71
N GLY A 10 3.34 -12.01 21.75
CA GLY A 10 2.70 -11.62 23.02
C GLY A 10 3.37 -10.46 23.79
N ARG A 11 4.63 -10.15 23.47
CA ARG A 11 5.38 -9.02 24.06
C ARG A 11 5.14 -7.68 23.36
N LEU A 12 4.55 -7.68 22.16
CA LEU A 12 4.26 -6.45 21.43
C LEU A 12 2.96 -5.83 21.94
N GLU A 13 3.03 -4.55 22.30
CA GLU A 13 1.87 -3.78 22.77
C GLU A 13 1.14 -3.07 21.61
N SER A 14 1.89 -2.49 20.69
CA SER A 14 1.37 -1.81 19.51
C SER A 14 2.35 -1.88 18.34
N VAL A 15 1.82 -1.76 17.13
CA VAL A 15 2.59 -1.73 15.88
C VAL A 15 2.02 -0.63 14.99
N GLY A 16 2.89 0.27 14.54
CA GLY A 16 2.58 1.33 13.59
C GLY A 16 3.14 1.02 12.20
N TYR A 17 2.38 1.34 11.15
CA TYR A 17 2.83 1.31 9.77
C TYR A 17 2.56 2.65 9.10
N ALA A 18 3.51 3.08 8.26
CA ALA A 18 3.37 4.17 7.32
C ALA A 18 3.81 3.65 5.95
N LEU A 19 2.84 3.39 5.07
CA LEU A 19 3.05 2.75 3.78
C LEU A 19 2.81 3.79 2.68
N PRO A 20 3.88 4.38 2.11
CA PRO A 20 3.75 5.25 0.96
C PRO A 20 3.37 4.42 -0.27
N ASN A 21 2.33 4.84 -0.98
CA ASN A 21 2.00 4.28 -2.28
C ASN A 21 2.84 4.97 -3.36
N ARG A 22 3.88 4.27 -3.84
CA ARG A 22 4.67 4.74 -4.99
C ARG A 22 3.88 4.48 -6.26
N HIS A 23 3.39 5.54 -6.89
CA HIS A 23 2.55 5.43 -8.07
C HIS A 23 3.34 5.03 -9.31
N TYR A 24 2.89 3.96 -9.96
CA TYR A 24 3.27 3.55 -11.30
C TYR A 24 2.04 3.68 -12.19
N VAL A 25 2.07 4.62 -13.14
CA VAL A 25 0.92 4.95 -13.97
C VAL A 25 1.19 4.50 -15.40
N PRO A 26 0.24 3.85 -16.09
CA PRO A 26 0.43 3.45 -17.48
C PRO A 26 0.70 4.66 -18.38
N VAL A 27 1.64 4.52 -19.30
CA VAL A 27 1.95 5.55 -20.30
C VAL A 27 0.99 5.43 -21.48
N ASP A 28 0.39 6.52 -21.94
CA ASP A 28 -0.42 6.48 -23.16
C ASP A 28 0.48 6.33 -24.39
N MET A 29 0.46 5.15 -25.01
CA MET A 29 1.24 4.79 -26.19
C MET A 29 0.43 4.82 -27.50
N LYS A 30 -0.77 5.41 -27.51
CA LYS A 30 -1.58 5.52 -28.73
C LYS A 30 -0.88 6.25 -29.87
N TYR A 31 0.07 7.14 -29.56
CA TYR A 31 0.87 7.86 -30.55
C TYR A 31 1.78 6.94 -31.39
N VAL A 32 2.08 5.72 -30.91
CA VAL A 32 2.78 4.66 -31.67
C VAL A 32 1.86 3.49 -32.04
N GLY A 33 0.54 3.65 -31.89
CA GLY A 33 -0.46 2.63 -32.24
C GLY A 33 -0.55 1.44 -31.27
N ILE A 34 0.03 1.55 -30.07
CA ILE A 34 0.02 0.48 -29.06
C ILE A 34 -1.02 0.81 -27.98
N GLU A 35 -1.85 -0.17 -27.62
CA GLU A 35 -2.79 -0.05 -26.50
C GLU A 35 -2.06 -0.34 -25.18
N ASN A 36 -2.01 0.64 -24.27
CA ASN A 36 -1.34 0.50 -22.97
C ASN A 36 -2.12 1.16 -21.81
N MET A 37 -3.40 1.51 -22.01
CA MET A 37 -4.20 2.26 -21.02
C MET A 37 -5.24 1.43 -20.28
N THR A 38 -5.52 0.20 -20.72
CA THR A 38 -6.43 -0.72 -20.04
C THR A 38 -5.64 -1.65 -19.10
N PRO A 39 -6.16 -2.02 -17.91
CA PRO A 39 -5.42 -2.84 -16.96
C PRO A 39 -4.92 -4.18 -17.53
N ALA A 40 -5.64 -4.76 -18.48
CA ALA A 40 -5.28 -6.02 -19.12
C ALA A 40 -4.19 -5.88 -20.21
N LYS A 41 -3.94 -4.68 -20.71
CA LYS A 41 -2.97 -4.40 -21.79
C LYS A 41 -1.83 -3.47 -21.35
N ALA A 42 -1.89 -2.94 -20.14
CA ALA A 42 -0.86 -2.06 -19.61
C ALA A 42 0.40 -2.86 -19.22
N GLU A 43 1.49 -2.64 -19.95
CA GLU A 43 2.81 -3.22 -19.71
C GLU A 43 3.86 -2.16 -19.37
N VAL A 44 3.71 -0.94 -19.91
CA VAL A 44 4.66 0.15 -19.71
C VAL A 44 4.11 1.15 -18.70
N PHE A 45 4.86 1.37 -17.62
CA PHE A 45 4.48 2.27 -16.53
C PHE A 45 5.56 3.32 -16.27
N CYS A 46 5.13 4.54 -15.94
CA CYS A 46 6.00 5.61 -15.50
C CYS A 46 5.99 5.71 -13.96
N PRO A 47 7.16 5.64 -13.29
CA PRO A 47 7.27 5.91 -11.87
C PRO A 47 7.10 7.41 -11.59
N LEU A 48 6.16 7.76 -10.70
CA LEU A 48 6.00 9.15 -10.26
C LEU A 48 6.72 9.37 -8.93
N ALA A 49 7.57 10.40 -8.88
CA ALA A 49 8.35 10.73 -7.68
C ALA A 49 7.49 11.44 -6.60
N ALA A 50 6.58 12.31 -7.02
CA ALA A 50 5.64 13.03 -6.15
C ALA A 50 4.46 13.58 -6.97
N PRO A 51 3.27 13.77 -6.36
CA PRO A 51 2.89 13.41 -4.99
C PRO A 51 2.71 11.89 -4.81
N SER A 52 2.68 11.42 -3.57
CA SER A 52 2.37 10.03 -3.23
C SER A 52 1.41 9.97 -2.05
N GLY A 53 0.42 9.09 -2.13
CA GLY A 53 -0.46 8.83 -1.00
C GLY A 53 0.32 8.17 0.14
N LEU A 54 0.13 8.65 1.38
CA LEU A 54 0.68 8.03 2.58
C LEU A 54 -0.44 7.43 3.41
N ILE A 55 -0.43 6.11 3.56
CA ILE A 55 -1.41 5.40 4.39
C ILE A 55 -0.72 5.04 5.69
N SER A 56 -1.22 5.57 6.82
CA SER A 56 -0.68 5.29 8.14
C SER A 56 -1.73 4.75 9.09
N ALA A 57 -1.37 3.76 9.90
CA ALA A 57 -2.23 3.21 10.94
C ALA A 57 -1.39 2.63 12.09
N THR A 58 -1.94 2.68 13.30
CA THR A 58 -1.38 2.02 14.48
C THR A 58 -2.40 1.02 15.03
N VAL A 59 -1.97 -0.21 15.26
CA VAL A 59 -2.77 -1.26 15.89
C VAL A 59 -2.19 -1.57 17.25
N ALA A 60 -3.03 -1.52 18.29
CA ALA A 60 -2.64 -1.78 19.67
C ALA A 60 -3.50 -2.89 20.29
N ARG A 61 -2.92 -3.60 21.26
CA ARG A 61 -3.62 -4.64 22.01
C ARG A 61 -4.66 -4.02 22.94
N ASN A 62 -5.90 -4.48 22.85
CA ASN A 62 -6.96 -4.06 23.76
C ASN A 62 -6.82 -4.76 25.12
N ARG A 63 -6.50 -4.00 26.18
CA ARG A 63 -6.36 -4.52 27.57
C ARG A 63 -7.68 -4.56 28.35
N ASN A 64 -8.77 -4.02 27.83
CA ASN A 64 -10.03 -3.84 28.56
C ASN A 64 -11.06 -4.97 28.39
N ARG A 65 -10.65 -6.17 27.98
CA ARG A 65 -11.56 -7.33 27.98
C ARG A 65 -11.70 -7.87 29.40
N LYS A 66 -12.60 -7.30 30.21
CA LYS A 66 -13.14 -7.96 31.41
C LYS A 66 -13.68 -9.33 30.94
N GLN A 67 -13.14 -10.41 31.51
CA GLN A 67 -13.73 -11.75 31.43
C GLN A 67 -15.02 -11.78 32.23
#